data_AF-A0A5C8LCS0-F1
#
_entry.id   AF-A0A5C8LCS0-F1
#
_cell.length_a   1.000
_cell.length_b   1.000
_cell.length_c   1.000
_cell.angle_alpha   90.00
_cell.angle_beta   90.00
_cell.angle_gamma   90.00
#
_symmetry.space_group_name_H-M   'P 1'
#
loop_
_entity.id
_entity.type
_entity.pdbx_description
1 polymer ?
#
loop_
_entity_poly.entity_id
_entity_poly.type
_entity_poly.pdbx_seq_one_letter_code
_entity_poly.pdbx_strand_id
1 'polypeptide(L)'
;MVATLTGDIVKSQNLKDPQLYIGALSSIFNRLNLNYEFFGGDSFQIELAEPENSFALALQIKAHLIEKGQIKTRIAIGIGEITFQGDSLLTRQGSAYLRSGRLLEKIKNSKQNLAIRTGDEKFDSEINIGFKLCEIPISQWTKNTAEIVSLLCTYPDLNQEQLGKKIGIKQNTVSERIKRSHWGVLKEFDTLFKEKVKALNL
;
A
#
# COMPACT_ATOMS: atom_id res chain seq x y z
N MET A 1 -8.17 -17.46 -4.76
CA MET A 1 -7.04 -16.53 -4.60
C MET A 1 -7.32 -15.41 -3.61
N VAL A 2 -6.30 -15.01 -2.86
CA VAL A 2 -6.23 -13.82 -2.02
C VAL A 2 -4.94 -13.04 -2.31
N ALA A 3 -4.84 -11.81 -1.80
CA ALA A 3 -3.56 -11.11 -1.68
C ALA A 3 -3.09 -11.07 -0.21
N THR A 4 -1.79 -11.27 -0.01
CA THR A 4 -1.10 -11.00 1.24
C THR A 4 -0.17 -9.81 1.05
N LEU A 5 -0.32 -8.77 1.86
CA LEU A 5 0.61 -7.64 1.89
C LEU A 5 1.47 -7.78 3.13
N THR A 6 2.77 -8.05 2.95
CA THR A 6 3.75 -8.04 4.04
C THR A 6 4.62 -6.80 3.89
N GLY A 7 4.74 -6.00 4.94
CA GLY A 7 5.48 -4.75 4.88
C GLY A 7 6.24 -4.44 6.16
N ASP A 8 7.17 -3.49 6.06
CA ASP A 8 7.95 -2.98 7.18
C ASP A 8 8.20 -1.46 7.07
N ILE A 9 8.55 -0.86 8.19
CA ILE A 9 8.92 0.55 8.25
C ILE A 9 10.42 0.72 7.91
N VAL A 10 10.70 1.54 6.89
CA VAL A 10 12.07 1.82 6.47
C VAL A 10 12.76 2.69 7.51
N LYS A 11 13.91 2.21 8.00
CA LYS A 11 14.72 2.90 9.04
C LYS A 11 13.92 3.15 10.32
N SER A 12 13.07 2.20 10.71
CA SER A 12 12.23 2.24 11.92
C SER A 12 13.03 2.55 13.20
N GLN A 13 14.25 2.06 13.30
CA GLN A 13 15.17 2.31 14.43
C GLN A 13 15.55 3.78 14.61
N ASN A 14 15.38 4.62 13.58
CA ASN A 14 15.62 6.05 13.67
C ASN A 14 14.39 6.82 14.16
N LEU A 15 13.23 6.17 14.25
CA LEU A 15 11.99 6.76 14.74
C LEU A 15 11.92 6.59 16.25
N LYS A 16 11.85 7.70 16.98
CA LYS A 16 11.87 7.71 18.45
C LYS A 16 10.60 7.14 19.08
N ASP A 17 9.47 7.22 18.37
CA ASP A 17 8.17 6.80 18.88
C ASP A 17 7.51 5.80 17.93
N PRO A 18 7.52 4.50 18.26
CA PRO A 18 6.81 3.46 17.53
C PRO A 18 5.29 3.69 17.39
N GLN A 19 4.68 4.39 18.33
CA GLN A 19 3.23 4.66 18.31
C GLN A 19 2.82 5.48 17.09
N LEU A 20 3.74 6.26 16.51
CA LEU A 20 3.45 7.05 15.31
C LEU A 20 3.06 6.16 14.12
N TYR A 21 3.79 5.07 13.85
CA TYR A 21 3.45 4.19 12.73
C TYR A 21 2.44 3.11 13.14
N ILE A 22 2.52 2.57 14.36
CA ILE A 22 1.55 1.55 14.83
C ILE A 22 0.15 2.15 14.88
N GLY A 23 0.00 3.34 15.46
CA GLY A 23 -1.28 4.04 15.54
C GLY A 23 -1.80 4.43 14.16
N ALA A 24 -0.93 4.96 13.29
CA ALA A 24 -1.30 5.31 11.92
C ALA A 24 -1.79 4.10 11.12
N LEU A 25 -1.05 2.98 11.15
CA LEU A 25 -1.44 1.73 10.48
C LEU A 25 -2.74 1.15 11.06
N SER A 26 -2.83 1.03 12.39
CA SER A 26 -4.03 0.52 13.06
C SER A 26 -5.28 1.33 12.70
N SER A 27 -5.15 2.66 12.57
CA SER A 27 -6.27 3.52 12.19
C SER A 27 -6.83 3.20 10.80
N ILE A 28 -5.97 2.88 9.83
CA ILE A 28 -6.40 2.47 8.49
C ILE A 28 -6.98 1.07 8.55
N PHE A 29 -6.27 0.13 9.17
CA PHE A 29 -6.63 -1.27 9.14
C PHE A 29 -7.97 -1.54 9.84
N ASN A 30 -8.19 -0.91 10.99
CA ASN A 30 -9.46 -1.00 11.72
C ASN A 30 -10.60 -0.33 10.95
N ARG A 31 -10.37 0.85 10.36
CA ARG A 31 -11.40 1.55 9.56
C ARG A 31 -11.84 0.73 8.34
N LEU A 32 -10.91 -0.01 7.73
CA LEU A 32 -11.17 -0.86 6.58
C LEU A 32 -11.56 -2.31 6.97
N ASN A 33 -11.67 -2.60 8.27
CA ASN A 33 -11.95 -3.93 8.82
C ASN A 33 -11.04 -5.04 8.22
N LEU A 34 -9.74 -4.73 8.10
CA LEU A 34 -8.77 -5.66 7.52
C LEU A 34 -8.35 -6.72 8.53
N ASN A 35 -8.10 -7.94 8.03
CA ASN A 35 -7.43 -8.97 8.81
C ASN A 35 -5.91 -8.71 8.77
N TYR A 36 -5.32 -8.28 9.89
CA TYR A 36 -3.91 -7.90 9.95
C TYR A 36 -3.23 -8.36 11.26
N GLU A 37 -1.91 -8.45 11.21
CA GLU A 37 -1.07 -8.77 12.37
C GLU A 37 0.25 -7.98 12.31
N PHE A 38 0.68 -7.44 13.45
CA PHE A 38 1.99 -6.81 13.61
C PHE A 38 3.00 -7.83 14.14
N PHE A 39 4.25 -7.72 13.69
CA PHE A 39 5.34 -8.57 14.17
C PHE A 39 6.69 -7.85 14.06
N GLY A 40 7.69 -8.32 14.80
CA GLY A 40 9.05 -7.75 14.74
C GLY A 40 9.17 -6.29 15.18
N GLY A 41 8.11 -5.69 15.73
CA GLY A 41 8.07 -4.29 16.19
C GLY A 41 7.75 -3.28 15.08
N ASP A 42 8.21 -3.49 13.85
CA ASP A 42 8.08 -2.54 12.74
C ASP A 42 7.47 -3.14 11.46
N SER A 43 7.07 -4.41 11.51
CA SER A 43 6.56 -5.17 10.38
C SER A 43 5.09 -5.51 10.57
N PHE A 44 4.38 -5.65 9.46
CA PHE A 44 2.97 -5.96 9.43
C PHE A 44 2.63 -6.91 8.28
N GLN A 45 1.57 -7.67 8.46
CA GLN A 45 1.00 -8.55 7.45
C GLN A 45 -0.50 -8.34 7.38
N ILE A 46 -1.05 -8.29 6.16
CA ILE A 46 -2.47 -8.11 5.89
C ILE A 46 -2.91 -9.20 4.92
N GLU A 47 -4.05 -9.81 5.19
CA GLU A 47 -4.78 -10.64 4.23
C GLU A 47 -5.91 -9.83 3.61
N LEU A 48 -5.99 -9.87 2.27
CA LEU A 48 -6.99 -9.18 1.48
C LEU A 48 -7.70 -10.17 0.56
N ALA A 49 -9.00 -10.33 0.75
CA ALA A 49 -9.82 -11.28 -0.03
C ALA A 49 -9.91 -10.92 -1.52
N GLU A 50 -9.92 -9.62 -1.84
CA GLU A 50 -9.98 -9.09 -3.21
C GLU A 50 -8.59 -8.65 -3.67
N PRO A 51 -7.79 -9.52 -4.32
CA PRO A 51 -6.40 -9.23 -4.66
C PRO A 51 -6.22 -8.03 -5.59
N GLU A 52 -7.22 -7.70 -6.42
CA GLU A 52 -7.20 -6.56 -7.32
C GLU A 52 -7.11 -5.21 -6.58
N ASN A 53 -7.51 -5.15 -5.31
CA ASN A 53 -7.47 -3.95 -4.50
C ASN A 53 -6.13 -3.76 -3.75
N SER A 54 -5.19 -4.70 -3.90
CA SER A 54 -3.92 -4.69 -3.16
C SER A 54 -3.03 -3.50 -3.48
N PHE A 55 -3.01 -3.00 -4.72
CA PHE A 55 -2.27 -1.78 -5.06
C PHE A 55 -2.87 -0.53 -4.42
N ALA A 56 -4.19 -0.36 -4.51
CA ALA A 56 -4.89 0.75 -3.86
C ALA A 56 -4.66 0.78 -2.34
N LEU A 57 -4.72 -0.39 -1.67
CA LEU A 57 -4.42 -0.50 -0.25
C LEU A 57 -2.96 -0.12 0.05
N ALA A 58 -2.00 -0.59 -0.74
CA ALA A 58 -0.59 -0.22 -0.59
C ALA A 58 -0.38 1.30 -0.73
N LEU A 59 -1.08 1.94 -1.67
CA LEU A 59 -1.03 3.39 -1.89
C LEU A 59 -1.61 4.15 -0.68
N GLN A 60 -2.74 3.69 -0.15
CA GLN A 60 -3.38 4.29 1.03
C GLN A 60 -2.49 4.20 2.27
N ILE A 61 -1.85 3.04 2.50
CA ILE A 61 -0.89 2.85 3.60
C ILE A 61 0.28 3.83 3.46
N LYS A 62 0.91 3.89 2.28
CA LYS A 62 2.04 4.79 2.02
C LYS A 62 1.65 6.26 2.19
N ALA A 63 0.51 6.68 1.63
CA ALA A 63 0.03 8.05 1.76
C ALA A 63 -0.18 8.44 3.22
N HIS A 64 -0.85 7.58 4.00
CA HIS A 64 -1.15 7.88 5.40
C HIS A 64 0.12 7.95 6.27
N LEU A 65 1.09 7.06 6.05
CA LEU A 65 2.36 7.08 6.80
C LEU A 65 3.23 8.29 6.44
N ILE A 66 3.24 8.69 5.17
CA ILE A 66 3.94 9.90 4.72
C ILE A 66 3.25 11.16 5.28
N GLU A 67 1.92 11.20 5.32
CA GLU A 67 1.12 12.27 5.93
C GLU A 67 1.46 12.43 7.41
N LYS A 68 1.39 11.35 8.20
CA LYS A 68 1.56 11.41 9.66
C LYS A 68 2.97 11.78 10.08
N GLY A 69 4.00 11.27 9.40
CA GLY A 69 5.37 11.41 9.89
C GLY A 69 6.46 11.41 8.84
N GLN A 70 6.16 11.54 7.54
CA GLN A 70 7.14 11.29 6.47
C GLN A 70 7.76 9.88 6.59
N ILE A 71 6.97 8.93 7.10
CA ILE A 71 7.42 7.57 7.37
C ILE A 71 7.39 6.80 6.05
N LYS A 72 8.55 6.20 5.71
CA LYS A 72 8.70 5.39 4.50
C LYS A 72 8.43 3.93 4.82
N THR A 73 7.81 3.21 3.89
CA THR A 73 7.35 1.84 4.10
C THR A 73 7.66 1.00 2.88
N ARG A 74 8.17 -0.22 3.10
CA ARG A 74 8.27 -1.25 2.07
C ARG A 74 7.05 -2.14 2.16
N ILE A 75 6.49 -2.52 1.01
CA ILE A 75 5.34 -3.41 0.91
C ILE A 75 5.63 -4.43 -0.20
N ALA A 76 5.52 -5.71 0.13
CA ALA A 76 5.57 -6.82 -0.80
C ALA A 76 4.19 -7.47 -0.88
N ILE A 77 3.67 -7.60 -2.10
CA ILE A 77 2.36 -8.18 -2.39
C ILE A 77 2.58 -9.60 -2.91
N GLY A 78 2.00 -10.59 -2.24
CA GLY A 78 1.92 -11.96 -2.72
C GLY A 78 0.48 -12.28 -3.09
N ILE A 79 0.22 -12.69 -4.34
CA ILE A 79 -1.12 -13.18 -4.75
C ILE A 79 -1.03 -14.69 -4.89
N GLY A 80 -2.05 -15.43 -4.44
CA GLY A 80 -2.13 -16.87 -4.58
C GLY A 80 -3.21 -17.49 -3.70
N GLU A 81 -3.03 -18.76 -3.37
CA GLU A 81 -3.96 -19.54 -2.56
C GLU A 81 -3.53 -19.63 -1.09
N ILE A 82 -4.51 -19.89 -0.22
CA ILE A 82 -4.31 -20.25 1.18
C ILE A 82 -4.51 -21.75 1.30
N THR A 83 -3.52 -22.45 1.85
CA THR A 83 -3.58 -23.92 2.02
C THR A 83 -3.81 -24.32 3.47
N PHE A 84 -3.54 -23.43 4.43
CA PHE A 84 -3.79 -23.69 5.85
C PHE A 84 -4.16 -22.38 6.58
N GLN A 85 -5.30 -22.39 7.25
CA GLN A 85 -5.75 -21.31 8.11
C GLN A 85 -5.37 -21.65 9.56
N GLY A 86 -4.20 -21.17 10.02
CA GLY A 86 -3.82 -21.22 11.42
C GLY A 86 -4.54 -20.15 12.26
N ASP A 87 -4.32 -20.19 13.58
CA ASP A 87 -4.97 -19.30 14.56
C ASP A 87 -4.55 -17.81 14.39
N SER A 88 -3.40 -17.56 13.77
CA SER A 88 -2.91 -16.21 13.47
C SER A 88 -2.40 -16.10 12.03
N LEU A 89 -2.29 -14.88 11.49
CA LEU A 89 -1.78 -14.66 10.13
C LEU A 89 -0.35 -15.17 9.95
N LEU A 90 0.46 -15.10 11.00
CA LEU A 90 1.85 -15.60 10.98
C LEU A 90 1.95 -17.12 10.89
N THR A 91 0.90 -17.85 11.26
CA THR A 91 0.86 -19.32 11.19
C THR A 91 0.15 -19.85 9.94
N ARG A 92 -0.48 -18.95 9.15
CA ARG A 92 -1.14 -19.32 7.89
C ARG A 92 -0.13 -19.71 6.83
N GLN A 93 -0.52 -20.65 5.99
CA GLN A 93 0.29 -21.13 4.87
C GLN A 93 -0.46 -21.00 3.56
N GLY A 94 0.30 -20.85 2.49
CA GLY A 94 -0.22 -20.66 1.16
C GLY A 94 0.80 -19.98 0.26
N SER A 95 0.57 -20.04 -1.04
CA SER A 95 1.44 -19.39 -2.02
C SER A 95 1.42 -17.87 -1.86
N ALA A 96 0.30 -17.26 -1.47
CA ALA A 96 0.20 -15.82 -1.21
C ALA A 96 1.19 -15.37 -0.10
N TYR A 97 1.14 -16.02 1.06
CA TYR A 97 2.02 -15.75 2.21
C TYR A 97 3.50 -15.99 1.91
N LEU A 98 3.80 -17.14 1.27
CA LEU A 98 5.18 -17.48 0.93
C LEU A 98 5.78 -16.47 -0.07
N ARG A 99 4.98 -16.02 -1.03
CA ARG A 99 5.37 -15.03 -2.05
C ARG A 99 5.63 -13.67 -1.42
N SER A 100 4.72 -13.16 -0.58
CA SER A 100 4.88 -11.83 0.05
C SER A 100 6.09 -11.79 0.98
N GLY A 101 6.26 -12.80 1.83
CA GLY A 101 7.37 -12.89 2.78
C GLY A 101 8.75 -12.95 2.09
N ARG A 102 8.92 -13.89 1.14
CA ARG A 102 10.19 -14.00 0.38
C ARG A 102 10.50 -12.75 -0.44
N LEU A 103 9.47 -12.12 -0.99
CA LEU A 103 9.63 -10.91 -1.79
C LEU A 103 10.05 -9.72 -0.92
N LEU A 104 9.52 -9.59 0.30
CA LEU A 104 9.92 -8.52 1.23
C LEU A 104 11.43 -8.57 1.51
N GLU A 105 11.96 -9.77 1.82
CA GLU A 105 13.40 -9.96 2.03
C GLU A 105 14.23 -9.61 0.79
N LYS A 106 13.73 -9.93 -0.40
CA LYS A 106 14.39 -9.57 -1.66
C LYS A 106 14.45 -8.06 -1.88
N ILE A 107 13.35 -7.34 -1.65
CA ILE A 107 13.28 -5.90 -1.95
C ILE A 107 14.01 -5.03 -0.94
N LYS A 108 14.23 -5.53 0.30
CA LYS A 108 15.12 -4.89 1.28
C LYS A 108 16.51 -4.62 0.70
N ASN A 109 17.01 -5.54 -0.14
CA ASN A 109 18.34 -5.44 -0.76
C ASN A 109 18.34 -4.63 -2.07
N SER A 110 17.23 -4.59 -2.81
CA SER A 110 17.16 -3.96 -4.14
C SER A 110 16.69 -2.50 -4.12
N LYS A 111 16.64 -1.84 -2.96
CA LYS A 111 16.15 -0.45 -2.74
C LYS A 111 14.76 -0.19 -3.35
N GLN A 112 13.91 -1.22 -3.46
CA GLN A 112 12.54 -1.11 -3.95
C GLN A 112 11.59 -1.12 -2.76
N ASN A 113 10.58 -0.24 -2.74
CA ASN A 113 9.62 -0.19 -1.62
C ASN A 113 8.22 -0.70 -1.95
N LEU A 114 8.00 -1.17 -3.16
CA LEU A 114 6.75 -1.79 -3.56
C LEU A 114 7.03 -2.86 -4.62
N ALA A 115 6.62 -4.10 -4.38
CA ALA A 115 6.78 -5.18 -5.34
C ALA A 115 5.64 -6.20 -5.25
N ILE A 116 5.46 -7.00 -6.31
CA ILE A 116 4.48 -8.09 -6.37
C ILE A 116 5.11 -9.41 -6.83
N ARG A 117 4.56 -10.54 -6.36
CA ARG A 117 4.83 -11.88 -6.88
C ARG A 117 3.51 -12.69 -6.92
N THR A 118 3.21 -13.27 -8.06
CA THR A 118 1.96 -14.01 -8.36
C THR A 118 2.22 -15.43 -8.85
N GLY A 119 3.46 -15.77 -9.20
CA GLY A 119 3.81 -17.06 -9.81
C GLY A 119 3.78 -17.04 -11.33
N ASP A 120 3.11 -16.06 -11.95
CA ASP A 120 3.25 -15.74 -13.36
C ASP A 120 4.41 -14.74 -13.52
N GLU A 121 5.53 -15.20 -14.10
CA GLU A 121 6.73 -14.38 -14.22
C GLU A 121 6.58 -13.22 -15.20
N LYS A 122 5.74 -13.37 -16.22
CA LYS A 122 5.48 -12.31 -17.20
C LYS A 122 4.66 -11.21 -16.54
N PHE A 123 3.57 -11.58 -15.87
CA PHE A 123 2.78 -10.64 -15.08
C PHE A 123 3.63 -9.93 -14.03
N ASP A 124 4.41 -10.71 -13.26
CA ASP A 124 5.27 -10.17 -12.20
C ASP A 124 6.25 -9.13 -12.77
N SER A 125 6.90 -9.42 -13.88
CA SER A 125 7.85 -8.50 -14.53
C SER A 125 7.18 -7.20 -14.95
N GLU A 126 6.06 -7.29 -15.68
CA GLU A 126 5.31 -6.14 -16.19
C GLU A 126 4.82 -5.23 -15.06
N ILE A 127 4.17 -5.80 -14.04
CA ILE A 127 3.61 -5.03 -12.93
C ILE A 127 4.71 -4.44 -12.05
N ASN A 128 5.81 -5.16 -11.81
CA ASN A 128 6.91 -4.59 -11.02
C ASN A 128 7.61 -3.42 -11.72
N ILE A 129 7.62 -3.36 -13.06
CA ILE A 129 8.04 -2.15 -13.79
C ILE A 129 7.08 -1.00 -13.49
N GLY A 130 5.76 -1.25 -13.60
CA GLY A 130 4.73 -0.27 -13.25
C GLY A 130 4.85 0.24 -11.81
N PHE A 131 5.10 -0.64 -10.84
CA PHE A 131 5.34 -0.25 -9.44
C PHE A 131 6.58 0.63 -9.29
N LYS A 132 7.68 0.33 -10.00
CA LYS A 132 8.87 1.20 -10.00
C LYS A 132 8.57 2.58 -10.56
N LEU A 133 7.76 2.67 -11.62
CA LEU A 133 7.32 3.95 -12.18
C LEU A 133 6.41 4.72 -11.20
N CYS A 134 5.49 4.03 -10.52
CA CYS A 134 4.61 4.64 -9.51
C CYS A 134 5.39 5.13 -8.27
N GLU A 135 6.46 4.44 -7.88
CA GLU A 135 7.29 4.83 -6.73
C GLU A 135 8.05 6.15 -6.98
N ILE A 136 8.29 6.55 -8.23
CA ILE A 136 8.96 7.83 -8.55
C ILE A 136 8.20 9.01 -7.93
N PRO A 137 6.92 9.29 -8.28
CA PRO A 137 6.18 10.38 -7.66
C PRO A 137 5.90 10.14 -6.17
N ILE A 138 5.61 8.91 -5.74
CA ILE A 138 5.33 8.59 -4.33
C ILE A 138 6.53 8.97 -3.44
N SER A 139 7.75 8.72 -3.90
CA SER A 139 8.97 9.05 -3.17
C SER A 139 9.18 10.55 -2.93
N GLN A 140 8.50 11.39 -3.71
CA GLN A 140 8.57 12.86 -3.66
C GLN A 140 7.40 13.48 -2.89
N TRP A 141 6.47 12.70 -2.35
CA TRP A 141 5.34 13.24 -1.63
C TRP A 141 5.75 13.95 -0.33
N THR A 142 5.43 15.23 -0.26
CA THR A 142 5.42 15.98 1.00
C THR A 142 4.25 15.53 1.88
N LYS A 143 4.25 15.90 3.17
CA LYS A 143 3.12 15.64 4.08
C LYS A 143 1.79 16.14 3.48
N ASN A 144 1.79 17.35 2.92
CA ASN A 144 0.61 17.97 2.32
C ASN A 144 0.13 17.25 1.05
N THR A 145 1.06 16.73 0.24
CA THR A 145 0.74 15.93 -0.95
C THR A 145 0.17 14.57 -0.55
N ALA A 146 0.74 13.95 0.47
CA ALA A 146 0.27 12.66 0.98
C ALA A 146 -1.08 12.78 1.70
N GLU A 147 -1.31 13.89 2.43
CA GLU A 147 -2.60 14.23 3.04
C GLU A 147 -3.73 14.24 2.00
N ILE A 148 -3.53 14.88 0.84
CA ILE A 148 -4.59 14.91 -0.18
C ILE A 148 -4.85 13.53 -0.77
N VAL A 149 -3.82 12.70 -0.95
CA VAL A 149 -3.98 11.33 -1.44
C VAL A 149 -4.71 10.46 -0.40
N SER A 150 -4.33 10.57 0.86
CA SER A 150 -4.97 9.90 2.01
C SER A 150 -6.46 10.24 2.06
N LEU A 151 -6.83 11.50 1.83
CA LEU A 151 -8.22 11.96 1.74
C LEU A 151 -8.96 11.40 0.52
N LEU A 152 -8.35 11.41 -0.67
CA LEU A 152 -8.97 10.83 -1.88
C LEU A 152 -9.25 9.34 -1.72
N CYS A 153 -8.35 8.60 -1.06
CA CYS A 153 -8.57 7.19 -0.75
C CYS A 153 -9.63 6.96 0.33
N THR A 154 -9.82 7.91 1.25
CA THR A 154 -10.75 7.78 2.38
C THR A 154 -12.16 8.24 2.03
N TYR A 155 -12.27 9.22 1.14
CA TYR A 155 -13.53 9.87 0.74
C TYR A 155 -13.63 9.94 -0.78
N PRO A 156 -13.77 8.80 -1.48
CA PRO A 156 -13.76 8.75 -2.93
C PRO A 156 -14.91 9.56 -3.58
N ASP A 157 -16.01 9.76 -2.85
CA ASP A 157 -17.21 10.45 -3.34
C ASP A 157 -17.17 11.97 -3.15
N LEU A 158 -16.18 12.50 -2.42
CA LEU A 158 -16.08 13.94 -2.18
C LEU A 158 -15.36 14.65 -3.33
N ASN A 159 -15.94 15.75 -3.79
CA ASN A 159 -15.30 16.61 -4.75
C ASN A 159 -14.20 17.48 -4.11
N GLN A 160 -13.39 18.14 -4.94
CA GLN A 160 -12.24 18.93 -4.48
C GLN A 160 -12.62 20.10 -3.56
N GLU A 161 -13.82 20.68 -3.73
CA GLU A 161 -14.30 21.74 -2.84
C GLU A 161 -14.64 21.20 -1.45
N GLN A 162 -15.34 20.06 -1.39
CA GLN A 162 -15.67 19.38 -0.15
C GLN A 162 -14.41 18.90 0.59
N LEU A 163 -13.44 18.36 -0.14
CA LEU A 163 -12.12 18.01 0.41
C LEU A 163 -11.40 19.24 0.97
N GLY A 164 -11.42 20.36 0.23
CA GLY A 164 -10.82 21.62 0.68
C GLY A 164 -11.44 22.12 1.99
N LYS A 165 -12.78 22.13 2.08
CA LYS A 165 -13.51 22.48 3.32
C LYS A 165 -13.11 21.59 4.49
N LYS A 166 -12.92 20.29 4.25
CA LYS A 166 -12.59 19.31 5.29
C LYS A 166 -11.24 19.57 5.98
N ILE A 167 -10.26 20.09 5.25
CA ILE A 167 -8.92 20.41 5.78
C ILE A 167 -8.60 21.90 5.80
N GLY A 168 -9.61 22.76 5.64
CA GLY A 168 -9.46 24.22 5.76
C GLY A 168 -8.62 24.87 4.66
N ILE A 169 -8.58 24.32 3.45
CA ILE A 169 -7.87 24.90 2.30
C ILE A 169 -8.80 25.19 1.13
N LYS A 170 -8.35 26.07 0.23
CA LYS A 170 -9.10 26.42 -0.98
C LYS A 170 -9.10 25.26 -1.99
N GLN A 171 -10.16 25.14 -2.78
CA GLN A 171 -10.29 24.11 -3.82
C GLN A 171 -9.12 24.15 -4.84
N ASN A 172 -8.64 25.34 -5.21
CA ASN A 172 -7.48 25.45 -6.11
C ASN A 172 -6.20 24.85 -5.49
N THR A 173 -5.99 25.00 -4.18
CA THR A 173 -4.89 24.35 -3.45
C THR A 173 -5.05 22.83 -3.43
N VAL A 174 -6.28 22.32 -3.31
CA VAL A 174 -6.55 20.88 -3.48
C VAL A 174 -6.15 20.43 -4.88
N SER A 175 -6.61 21.11 -5.92
CA SER A 175 -6.28 20.80 -7.31
C SER A 175 -4.78 20.75 -7.57
N GLU A 176 -4.03 21.72 -7.04
CA GLU A 176 -2.57 21.74 -7.14
C GLU A 176 -1.91 20.54 -6.46
N ARG A 177 -2.36 20.19 -5.25
CA ARG A 177 -1.83 19.04 -4.51
C ARG A 177 -2.15 17.71 -5.23
N ILE A 178 -3.33 17.57 -5.81
CA ILE A 178 -3.72 16.42 -6.66
C ILE A 178 -2.80 16.31 -7.88
N LYS A 179 -2.51 17.43 -8.54
CA LYS A 179 -1.59 17.45 -9.68
C LYS A 179 -0.17 17.05 -9.26
N ARG A 180 0.33 17.61 -8.15
CA ARG A 180 1.67 17.31 -7.60
C ARG A 180 1.81 15.87 -7.08
N SER A 181 0.71 15.23 -6.67
CA SER A 181 0.75 13.84 -6.24
C SER A 181 0.80 12.85 -7.41
N HIS A 182 0.58 13.31 -8.64
CA HIS A 182 0.40 12.47 -9.81
C HIS A 182 -0.77 11.48 -9.65
N TRP A 183 -1.83 11.90 -8.94
CA TRP A 183 -2.98 11.04 -8.63
C TRP A 183 -3.65 10.44 -9.87
N GLY A 184 -3.79 11.21 -10.96
CA GLY A 184 -4.43 10.75 -12.19
C GLY A 184 -3.78 9.49 -12.77
N VAL A 185 -2.46 9.53 -13.00
CA VAL A 185 -1.72 8.38 -13.55
C VAL A 185 -1.67 7.20 -12.58
N LEU A 186 -1.62 7.45 -11.26
CA LEU A 186 -1.70 6.39 -10.26
C LEU A 186 -3.07 5.69 -10.28
N LYS A 187 -4.15 6.43 -10.55
CA LYS A 187 -5.51 5.88 -10.73
C LYS A 187 -5.68 5.11 -12.03
N GLU A 188 -5.08 5.58 -13.12
CA GLU A 188 -5.04 4.84 -14.39
C GLU A 188 -4.28 3.53 -14.22
N PHE A 189 -3.13 3.56 -13.55
CA PHE A 189 -2.37 2.35 -13.25
C PHE A 189 -3.12 1.40 -12.30
N ASP A 190 -3.80 1.89 -11.26
CA ASP A 190 -4.68 1.10 -10.39
C ASP A 190 -5.79 0.39 -11.18
N THR A 191 -6.35 1.07 -12.19
CA THR A 191 -7.39 0.50 -13.07
C THR A 191 -6.82 -0.64 -13.91
N LEU A 192 -5.69 -0.41 -14.58
CA LEU A 192 -4.98 -1.45 -15.34
C LEU A 192 -4.57 -2.63 -14.45
N PHE A 193 -4.07 -2.35 -13.24
CA PHE A 193 -3.67 -3.36 -12.27
C PHE A 193 -4.87 -4.26 -11.92
N LYS A 194 -6.03 -3.67 -11.62
CA LYS A 194 -7.25 -4.41 -11.30
C LYS A 194 -7.70 -5.31 -12.44
N GLU A 195 -7.70 -4.80 -13.67
CA GLU A 195 -8.05 -5.58 -14.86
C GLU A 195 -7.10 -6.76 -15.05
N LYS A 196 -5.78 -6.52 -14.97
CA LYS A 196 -4.77 -7.57 -15.11
C LYS A 196 -4.86 -8.61 -14.00
N VAL A 197 -5.10 -8.22 -12.75
CA VAL A 197 -5.24 -9.16 -11.62
C VAL A 197 -6.50 -10.02 -11.78
N LYS A 198 -7.63 -9.44 -12.21
CA LYS A 198 -8.85 -10.21 -12.47
C LYS A 198 -8.71 -11.20 -13.62
N ALA A 199 -7.82 -10.91 -14.57
CA ALA A 199 -7.50 -11.80 -15.68
C ALA A 199 -6.45 -12.89 -15.34
N LEU A 200 -5.88 -12.88 -14.12
CA LEU A 200 -4.97 -13.94 -13.69
C LEU A 200 -5.72 -15.25 -13.52
N ASN A 201 -5.25 -16.28 -14.22
CA ASN A 201 -5.64 -17.67 -14.00
C ASN A 201 -4.47 -18.36 -13.30
N LEU A 202 -4.50 -18.43 -11.96
CA LEU A 202 -3.46 -19.08 -11.13
C LEU A 202 -3.96 -20.38 -10.52
#